data_AF-A0A828ZQ70-F1
#
_entry.id   AF-A0A828ZQ70-F1
#
_cell.length_a   1.000
_cell.length_b   1.000
_cell.length_c   1.000
_cell.angle_alpha   90.00
_cell.angle_beta   90.00
_cell.angle_gamma   90.00
#
_symmetry.space_group_name_H-M   'P 1'
#
loop_
_entity.id
_entity.type
_entity.pdbx_description
1 polymer ?
#
loop_
_entity_poly.entity_id
_entity_poly.type
_entity_poly.pdbx_seq_one_letter_code
_entity_poly.pdbx_strand_id
1 'polypeptide(L)'
;MKHGIQSQKVVAEVIKQKPTVRWLFLTLTVKNVYDGEELNKSLSDMAQGFRRMMQYKKINKNLVGFMRATEVTINNKDNSYNQHMHVLVCVEPTYFKNTENGSVAKF
;
A
#
# COMPACT_ATOMS: atom_id res chain seq x y z
N MET A 1 -16.82 -11.44 -6.61
CA MET A 1 -15.79 -10.39 -6.83
C MET A 1 -14.76 -10.86 -7.84
N LYS A 2 -14.73 -10.30 -9.06
CA LYS A 2 -13.78 -10.72 -10.11
C LYS A 2 -12.31 -10.41 -9.77
N HIS A 3 -12.05 -9.37 -8.96
CA HIS A 3 -10.70 -8.95 -8.60
C HIS A 3 -10.04 -9.80 -7.50
N GLY A 4 -10.80 -10.33 -6.54
CA GLY A 4 -10.24 -11.13 -5.45
C GLY A 4 -9.56 -12.42 -5.92
N ILE A 5 -10.17 -13.11 -6.89
CA ILE A 5 -9.62 -14.35 -7.46
C ILE A 5 -8.30 -14.09 -8.20
N GLN A 6 -8.19 -12.95 -8.90
CA GLN A 6 -6.95 -12.60 -9.60
C GLN A 6 -5.83 -12.28 -8.61
N SER A 7 -6.11 -11.50 -7.57
CA SER A 7 -5.12 -11.22 -6.52
C SER A 7 -4.65 -12.49 -5.83
N GLN A 8 -5.55 -13.45 -5.56
CA GLN A 8 -5.19 -14.76 -5.00
C GLN A 8 -4.26 -15.54 -5.93
N LYS A 9 -4.53 -15.58 -7.24
CA LYS A 9 -3.66 -16.23 -8.22
C LYS A 9 -2.28 -15.60 -8.27
N VAL A 10 -2.19 -14.27 -8.26
CA VAL A 10 -0.92 -13.55 -8.24
C VAL A 10 -0.13 -13.86 -6.97
N VAL A 11 -0.77 -13.80 -5.79
CA VAL A 11 -0.11 -14.14 -4.52
C VAL A 11 0.37 -15.59 -4.50
N ALA A 12 -0.46 -16.53 -4.95
CA ALA A 12 -0.09 -17.94 -5.03
C ALA A 12 1.12 -18.17 -5.93
N GLU A 13 1.16 -17.51 -7.10
CA GLU A 13 2.28 -17.63 -8.03
C GLU A 13 3.57 -16.98 -7.47
N VAL A 14 3.45 -15.85 -6.77
CA VAL A 14 4.60 -15.23 -6.08
C VAL A 14 5.15 -16.16 -5.00
N ILE A 15 4.29 -16.79 -4.18
CA ILE A 15 4.72 -17.75 -3.16
C ILE A 15 5.42 -18.96 -3.80
N LYS A 16 4.92 -19.43 -4.94
CA LYS A 16 5.52 -20.53 -5.70
C LYS A 16 6.91 -20.17 -6.24
N GLN A 17 7.06 -18.99 -6.83
CA GLN A 17 8.32 -18.57 -7.45
C GLN A 17 9.36 -18.06 -6.44
N LYS A 18 8.91 -17.38 -5.38
CA LYS A 18 9.78 -16.81 -4.34
C LYS A 18 9.22 -17.11 -2.95
N PRO A 19 9.38 -18.34 -2.44
CA PRO A 19 8.77 -18.77 -1.18
C PRO A 19 9.29 -18.05 0.07
N THR A 20 10.42 -17.36 -0.03
CA THR A 20 11.08 -16.67 1.09
C THR A 20 10.67 -15.21 1.25
N VAL A 21 9.87 -14.66 0.31
CA VAL A 21 9.38 -13.28 0.41
C VAL A 21 8.49 -13.11 1.63
N ARG A 22 8.38 -11.86 2.06
CA ARG A 22 7.56 -11.47 3.20
C ARG A 22 6.54 -10.45 2.76
N TRP A 23 5.39 -10.50 3.41
CA TRP A 23 4.28 -9.62 3.10
C TRP A 23 4.08 -8.62 4.24
N LEU A 24 3.84 -7.37 3.87
CA LEU A 24 3.44 -6.30 4.77
C LEU A 24 2.07 -5.80 4.34
N PHE A 25 1.19 -5.60 5.32
CA PHE A 25 -0.06 -4.91 5.10
C PHE A 25 0.06 -3.48 5.60
N LEU A 26 -0.09 -2.52 4.69
CA LEU A 26 0.11 -1.10 4.93
C LEU A 26 -1.17 -0.33 4.60
N THR A 27 -1.68 0.43 5.57
CA THR A 27 -2.79 1.36 5.35
C THR A 27 -2.26 2.79 5.38
N LEU A 28 -2.49 3.53 4.29
CA LEU A 28 -2.15 4.94 4.17
C LEU A 28 -3.44 5.75 4.17
N THR A 29 -3.51 6.76 5.02
CA THR A 29 -4.66 7.65 5.12
C THR A 29 -4.18 9.09 5.07
N VAL A 30 -5.09 9.99 4.71
CA VAL A 30 -4.88 11.43 4.69
C VAL A 30 -6.04 12.08 5.45
N LYS A 31 -5.94 13.39 5.69
CA LYS A 31 -7.06 14.13 6.29
C LYS A 31 -8.30 14.02 5.41
N ASN A 32 -9.45 13.91 6.07
CA ASN A 32 -10.73 13.93 5.38
C ASN A 32 -10.90 15.23 4.58
N VAL A 33 -11.70 15.16 3.53
CA VAL A 33 -12.05 16.29 2.65
C VAL A 33 -13.57 16.42 2.58
N TYR A 34 -14.05 17.60 2.21
CA TYR A 34 -15.47 17.94 2.37
C TYR A 34 -16.23 18.07 1.05
N ASP A 35 -15.53 18.13 -0.09
CA ASP A 35 -16.14 18.20 -1.41
C ASP A 35 -15.47 17.28 -2.45
N GLY A 36 -16.13 17.14 -3.60
CA GLY A 36 -15.70 16.24 -4.66
C GLY A 36 -14.45 16.71 -5.41
N GLU A 37 -14.19 18.01 -5.47
CA GLU A 37 -13.00 18.56 -6.13
C GLU A 37 -11.75 18.29 -5.28
N GLU A 38 -11.84 18.57 -3.97
CA GLU A 38 -10.83 18.21 -2.99
C GLU A 38 -10.58 16.70 -2.94
N LEU A 39 -11.64 15.88 -3.02
CA LEU A 39 -11.50 14.43 -3.08
C LEU A 39 -10.71 13.98 -4.31
N ASN A 40 -11.06 14.48 -5.50
CA ASN A 40 -10.35 14.12 -6.73
C ASN A 40 -8.87 14.53 -6.68
N LYS A 41 -8.60 15.75 -6.18
CA LYS A 41 -7.24 16.24 -5.96
C LYS A 41 -6.49 15.36 -4.96
N SER A 42 -7.12 15.03 -3.83
CA SER A 42 -6.51 14.21 -2.79
C SER A 42 -6.19 12.80 -3.27
N LEU A 43 -7.09 12.16 -4.03
CA LEU A 43 -6.84 10.85 -4.63
C LEU A 43 -5.66 10.89 -5.62
N SER A 44 -5.56 11.96 -6.41
CA SER A 44 -4.43 12.19 -7.32
C SER A 44 -3.11 12.36 -6.56
N ASP A 45 -3.12 13.17 -5.51
CA ASP A 45 -1.94 13.41 -4.65
C ASP A 45 -1.52 12.14 -3.91
N MET A 46 -2.47 11.33 -3.41
CA MET A 46 -2.21 10.03 -2.80
C MET A 46 -1.54 9.07 -3.79
N ALA A 47 -2.04 8.98 -5.02
CA ALA A 47 -1.43 8.14 -6.05
C ALA A 47 -0.01 8.59 -6.40
N GLN A 48 0.22 9.90 -6.54
CA GLN A 48 1.54 10.47 -6.80
C GLN A 48 2.50 10.28 -5.62
N GLY A 49 2.03 10.51 -4.39
CA GLY A 49 2.77 10.29 -3.15
C GLY A 49 3.20 8.83 -3.00
N PHE A 50 2.27 7.91 -3.22
CA PHE A 50 2.55 6.48 -3.18
C PHE A 50 3.57 6.07 -4.25
N ARG A 51 3.46 6.57 -5.49
CA ARG A 51 4.46 6.31 -6.55
C ARG A 51 5.85 6.77 -6.13
N ARG A 52 5.97 7.99 -5.60
CA ARG A 52 7.25 8.53 -5.12
C ARG A 52 7.82 7.70 -3.97
N MET A 53 6.97 7.27 -3.05
CA MET A 53 7.36 6.40 -1.93
C MET A 53 7.94 5.07 -2.42
N MET A 54 7.28 4.40 -3.37
CA MET A 54 7.77 3.13 -3.93
C MET A 54 9.08 3.30 -4.72
N GLN A 55 9.35 4.48 -5.29
CA GLN A 55 10.59 4.80 -5.99
C GLN A 55 11.74 5.18 -5.05
N TYR A 56 11.47 5.42 -3.76
CA TYR A 56 12.49 5.81 -2.82
C TYR A 56 13.52 4.68 -2.63
N LYS A 57 14.82 5.00 -2.76
CA LYS A 57 15.89 4.00 -2.81
C LYS A 57 15.85 2.96 -1.67
N LYS A 58 15.56 3.39 -0.45
CA LYS A 58 15.48 2.50 0.72
C LYS A 58 14.34 1.49 0.63
N ILE A 59 13.20 1.91 0.06
CA ILE A 59 12.02 1.06 -0.13
C ILE A 59 12.25 0.15 -1.32
N ASN A 60 12.59 0.73 -2.47
CA ASN A 60 12.76 -0.01 -3.73
C ASN A 60 13.84 -1.11 -3.63
N LYS A 61 14.88 -0.92 -2.81
CA LYS A 61 15.96 -1.91 -2.60
C LYS A 61 15.45 -3.30 -2.19
N ASN A 62 14.41 -3.37 -1.36
CA ASN A 62 13.86 -4.65 -0.88
C ASN A 62 12.47 -4.93 -1.45
N LEU A 63 11.95 -4.10 -2.35
CA LEU A 63 10.61 -4.23 -2.90
C LEU A 63 10.61 -5.28 -4.02
N VAL A 64 9.81 -6.33 -3.86
CA VAL A 64 9.50 -7.28 -4.94
C VAL A 64 8.33 -6.75 -5.77
N GLY A 65 7.34 -6.19 -5.10
CA GLY A 65 6.16 -5.61 -5.73
C GLY A 65 5.08 -5.28 -4.70
N PHE A 66 3.93 -4.81 -5.17
CA PHE A 66 2.79 -4.53 -4.30
C PHE A 66 1.47 -4.64 -5.07
N MET A 67 0.38 -4.83 -4.34
CA MET A 67 -0.98 -4.57 -4.81
C MET A 67 -1.59 -3.49 -3.94
N ARG A 68 -2.45 -2.63 -4.51
CA ARG A 68 -3.12 -1.57 -3.77
C ARG A 68 -4.59 -1.46 -4.14
N ALA A 69 -5.40 -1.06 -3.17
CA ALA A 69 -6.78 -0.63 -3.35
C ALA A 69 -6.95 0.72 -2.66
N THR A 70 -7.64 1.64 -3.32
CA THR A 70 -8.03 2.92 -2.74
C THR A 70 -9.52 2.88 -2.47
N GLU A 71 -9.89 3.20 -1.25
CA GLU A 71 -11.26 3.18 -0.76
C GLU A 71 -11.62 4.58 -0.26
N VAL A 72 -12.89 4.94 -0.41
CA VAL A 72 -13.45 6.19 0.10
C VAL A 72 -14.67 5.84 0.94
N THR A 73 -14.64 6.20 2.21
CA THR A 73 -15.78 6.05 3.11
C THR A 73 -16.36 7.42 3.45
N ILE A 74 -17.67 7.49 3.68
CA ILE A 74 -18.34 8.74 4.06
C ILE A 74 -18.54 8.74 5.57
N ASN A 75 -18.12 9.80 6.22
CA ASN A 75 -18.38 10.02 7.63
C ASN A 75 -19.80 10.55 7.83
N ASN A 76 -20.67 9.75 8.46
CA ASN A 76 -22.07 10.13 8.67
C ASN A 76 -22.27 11.31 9.67
N LYS A 77 -21.22 11.76 10.37
CA LYS A 77 -21.32 12.89 11.32
C LYS A 77 -21.21 14.26 10.64
N ASP A 78 -20.30 14.40 9.70
CA ASP A 78 -19.98 15.67 9.04
C ASP A 78 -19.98 15.57 7.51
N ASN A 79 -20.39 14.43 6.95
CA ASN A 79 -20.40 14.09 5.53
C ASN A 79 -19.04 14.23 4.84
N SER A 80 -17.94 14.22 5.60
CA SER A 80 -16.60 14.24 5.03
C SER A 80 -16.24 12.89 4.39
N TYR A 81 -15.40 12.94 3.37
CA TYR A 81 -14.83 11.76 2.74
C TYR A 81 -13.55 11.36 3.45
N ASN A 82 -13.43 10.08 3.81
CA ASN A 82 -12.20 9.47 4.29
C ASN A 82 -11.63 8.55 3.19
N GLN A 83 -10.67 9.09 2.47
CA GLN A 83 -9.91 8.40 1.44
C GLN A 83 -8.67 7.76 2.05
N HIS A 84 -8.53 6.46 1.85
CA HIS A 84 -7.40 5.68 2.33
C HIS A 84 -7.00 4.62 1.31
N MET A 85 -5.78 4.13 1.44
CA MET A 85 -5.19 3.15 0.54
C MET A 85 -4.69 1.96 1.36
N HIS A 86 -5.20 0.78 1.03
CA HIS A 86 -4.66 -0.48 1.51
C HIS A 86 -3.64 -1.02 0.52
N VAL A 87 -2.47 -1.39 1.01
CA VAL A 87 -1.36 -1.86 0.20
C VAL A 87 -0.86 -3.18 0.78
N LEU A 88 -0.89 -4.23 -0.04
CA LEU A 88 -0.23 -5.49 0.24
C LEU A 88 1.15 -5.44 -0.43
N VAL A 89 2.20 -5.22 0.35
CA VAL A 89 3.58 -5.07 -0.12
C VAL A 89 4.31 -6.39 0.00
N CYS A 90 4.98 -6.81 -1.07
CA CYS A 90 5.85 -7.98 -1.11
C CYS A 90 7.31 -7.51 -1.06
N VAL A 91 8.05 -7.97 -0.06
CA VAL A 91 9.44 -7.58 0.18
C VAL A 91 10.37 -8.78 0.28
N GLU A 92 11.63 -8.58 -0.08
CA GLU A 92 12.69 -9.53 0.20
C GLU A 92 12.89 -9.68 1.72
N PRO A 93 13.19 -10.89 2.24
CA PRO A 93 13.33 -11.12 3.68
C PRO A 93 14.45 -10.31 4.34
N THR A 94 15.38 -9.75 3.56
CA THR A 94 16.42 -8.80 4.02
C THR A 94 15.86 -7.49 4.53
N TYR A 95 14.61 -7.14 4.18
CA TYR A 95 13.92 -5.96 4.69
C TYR A 95 13.96 -5.88 6.23
N PHE A 96 13.76 -7.01 6.92
CA PHE A 96 13.72 -7.09 8.39
C PHE A 96 15.07 -7.32 9.06
N LYS A 97 16.14 -7.56 8.29
CA LYS A 97 17.44 -7.96 8.84
C LYS A 97 18.45 -6.82 8.92
N ASN A 98 18.28 -5.76 8.13
CA ASN A 98 19.28 -4.70 8.03
C ASN A 98 18.78 -3.42 8.74
N THR A 99 19.53 -2.98 9.75
CA THR A 99 19.28 -1.75 10.50
C THR A 99 19.39 -0.49 9.64
N GLU A 100 20.14 -0.52 8.54
CA GLU A 100 20.26 0.57 7.56
C GLU A 100 18.99 0.76 6.70
N ASN A 101 18.14 -0.27 6.60
CA ASN A 101 16.88 -0.20 5.87
C ASN A 101 15.80 0.62 6.61
N GLY A 102 16.08 1.07 7.84
CA GLY A 102 15.15 1.90 8.63
C GLY A 102 13.96 1.14 9.22
N SER A 103 14.02 -0.20 9.28
CA SER A 103 12.92 -1.02 9.76
C SER A 103 13.40 -2.06 10.75
N VAL A 104 13.53 -1.64 12.01
CA VAL A 104 13.42 -2.57 13.15
C VAL A 104 11.93 -2.72 13.43
N ALA A 105 11.20 -3.38 12.54
CA ALA A 105 9.89 -3.91 12.88
C ALA A 105 10.13 -5.24 13.61
N LYS A 106 10.38 -5.15 14.91
CA LYS A 106 10.21 -6.28 15.81
C LYS A 106 8.71 -6.58 15.83
N PHE A 107 8.31 -7.66 15.17
CA PHE A 107 7.09 -8.38 15.54
C PHE A 107 7.47 -9.40 16.61
#